data_AF-A0A9E0L5M6-F1
#
_entry.id   AF-A0A9E0L5M6-F1
#
_cell.length_a   1.000
_cell.length_b   1.000
_cell.length_c   1.000
_cell.angle_alpha   90.00
_cell.angle_beta   90.00
_cell.angle_gamma   90.00
#
_symmetry.space_group_name_H-M   'P 1'
#
loop_
_entity.id
_entity.type
_entity.pdbx_description
1 polymer ?
#
loop_
_entity_poly.entity_id
_entity_poly.type
_entity_poly.pdbx_seq_one_letter_code
_entity_poly.pdbx_strand_id
1 'polypeptide(L)' 'MKTKEIKKMDKDEIVKAIREGQEKLREINFDTSGSRVKNTHEKRTTRRQVARLFTALREKTVSTTENK' A
#
# COMPACT_ATOMS: atom_id res chain seq x y z
N MET A 1 -7.16 5.97 3.10
CA MET A 1 -6.09 6.91 3.53
C MET A 1 -5.94 8.05 2.54
N LYS A 2 -5.89 9.29 3.05
CA LYS A 2 -5.57 10.48 2.27
C LYS A 2 -4.04 10.56 2.12
N THR A 3 -3.57 10.97 0.95
CA THR A 3 -2.15 11.11 0.60
C THR A 3 -1.36 12.00 1.57
N LYS A 4 -2.02 12.92 2.27
CA LYS A 4 -1.40 13.83 3.24
C LYS A 4 -0.91 13.13 4.52
N GLU A 5 -1.57 12.06 4.96
CA GLU A 5 -1.17 11.31 6.15
C GLU A 5 0.04 10.43 5.86
N ILE A 6 0.04 9.78 4.69
CA ILE A 6 1.13 8.92 4.22
C ILE A 6 2.45 9.69 4.08
N LYS A 7 2.40 10.98 3.71
CA LYS A 7 3.61 11.82 3.62
C LYS A 7 4.25 12.11 5.00
N LYS A 8 3.43 12.19 6.06
CA LYS A 8 3.89 12.46 7.43
C LYS A 8 4.45 11.24 8.15
N MET A 9 4.09 10.02 7.73
CA MET A 9 4.58 8.77 8.33
C MET A 9 6.06 8.55 8.08
N ASP A 10 6.73 7.89 9.02
CA ASP A 10 8.15 7.56 8.88
C ASP A 10 8.39 6.52 7.78
N LYS A 11 9.60 6.49 7.22
CA LYS A 11 9.95 5.54 6.14
C LYS A 11 9.69 4.09 6.58
N ASP A 12 9.98 3.76 7.83
CA ASP A 12 9.79 2.42 8.39
C ASP A 12 8.31 2.06 8.56
N GLU A 13 7.48 3.01 8.96
CA GLU A 13 6.03 2.83 9.04
C GLU A 13 5.40 2.61 7.66
N ILE A 14 5.88 3.32 6.64
CA ILE A 14 5.44 3.14 5.25
C ILE A 14 5.79 1.72 4.77
N VAL A 15 7.01 1.24 5.05
CA VAL A 15 7.42 -0.13 4.68
C VAL A 15 6.58 -1.18 5.40
N LYS A 16 6.28 -0.97 6.69
CA LYS A 16 5.42 -1.88 7.46
C LYS A 16 3.99 -1.92 6.90
N ALA A 17 3.42 -0.76 6.60
CA ALA A 17 2.08 -0.66 6.00
C ALA A 17 2.01 -1.31 4.59
N ILE A 18 3.10 -1.26 3.82
CA ILE A 18 3.19 -1.97 2.53
C ILE A 18 3.12 -3.48 2.75
N ARG A 19 3.88 -4.02 3.71
CA ARG A 19 3.87 -5.47 4.01
C ARG A 19 2.50 -5.95 4.47
N GLU A 20 1.88 -5.24 5.41
CA GLU A 20 0.52 -5.55 5.87
C GLU A 20 -0.51 -5.47 4.74
N GLY A 21 -0.38 -4.49 3.83
CA GLY A 21 -1.25 -4.37 2.66
C GLY A 21 -1.07 -5.52 1.65
N GLN A 22 0.15 -6.04 1.50
CA GLN A 22 0.46 -7.19 0.66
C GLN A 22 -0.08 -8.50 1.27
N GLU A 23 0.03 -8.69 2.58
CA GLU A 23 -0.56 -9.84 3.29
C GLU A 23 -2.09 -9.84 3.14
N LYS A 24 -2.76 -8.70 3.36
CA LYS A 24 -4.20 -8.59 3.12
C LYS A 24 -4.59 -8.90 1.68
N LEU A 25 -3.79 -8.49 0.70
CA LEU A 25 -4.03 -8.86 -0.70
C LEU A 25 -3.88 -10.37 -0.93
N ARG A 26 -2.93 -11.00 -0.25
CA ARG A 26 -2.70 -12.45 -0.31
C ARG A 26 -3.88 -13.21 0.28
N GLU A 27 -4.35 -12.82 1.47
CA GLU A 27 -5.55 -13.37 2.11
C GLU A 27 -6.78 -13.22 1.21
N ILE A 28 -7.06 -12.01 0.70
CA ILE A 28 -8.21 -11.78 -0.20
C ILE A 28 -8.11 -12.65 -1.46
N ASN A 29 -6.91 -12.86 -2.01
CA ASN A 29 -6.73 -13.74 -3.16
C ASN A 29 -7.01 -15.21 -2.81
N PHE A 30 -6.56 -15.68 -1.64
CA PHE A 30 -6.85 -17.03 -1.15
C PHE A 30 -8.32 -17.25 -0.81
N ASP A 31 -8.99 -16.27 -0.18
CA ASP A 31 -10.42 -16.32 0.13
C ASP A 31 -11.28 -16.34 -1.15
N THR A 32 -10.81 -15.69 -2.22
CA THR A 32 -11.52 -15.66 -3.52
C THR A 32 -11.54 -17.04 -4.18
N SER A 33 -10.59 -17.94 -3.88
CA SER A 33 -10.53 -19.30 -4.43
C SER A 33 -11.75 -20.16 -4.06
N GLY A 34 -12.43 -19.84 -2.95
CA GLY A 34 -13.54 -20.61 -2.38
C GLY A 34 -14.95 -20.15 -2.78
N SER A 35 -15.16 -19.63 -3.99
CA SER A 35 -16.51 -19.34 -4.54
C SER A 35 -17.24 -18.11 -4.00
N ARG A 36 -16.57 -17.19 -3.27
CA ARG A 36 -17.22 -15.99 -2.70
C ARG A 36 -16.57 -14.69 -3.20
N VAL A 37 -16.86 -14.32 -4.43
CA VAL A 37 -16.42 -13.07 -5.09
C VAL A 37 -17.17 -11.84 -4.54
N LYS A 38 -17.18 -11.65 -3.21
CA LYS A 38 -17.85 -10.49 -2.57
C LYS A 38 -16.89 -9.31 -2.32
N ASN A 39 -15.58 -9.55 -2.27
CA ASN A 39 -14.60 -8.55 -1.81
C ASN A 39 -13.77 -7.90 -2.94
N THR A 40 -14.30 -7.83 -4.16
CA THR A 40 -13.63 -7.16 -5.30
C THR A 40 -13.36 -5.68 -5.05
N HIS A 41 -14.26 -5.01 -4.32
CA HIS A 41 -14.09 -3.61 -3.93
C HIS A 41 -12.91 -3.43 -2.97
N GLU A 42 -12.83 -4.24 -1.91
CA GLU A 42 -11.73 -4.20 -0.95
C GLU A 42 -10.40 -4.50 -1.63
N LYS A 43 -10.32 -5.52 -2.49
CA LYS A 43 -9.12 -5.82 -3.29
C LYS A 43 -8.62 -4.60 -4.07
N ARG A 44 -9.52 -3.88 -4.75
CA ARG A 44 -9.18 -2.68 -5.52
C ARG A 44 -8.73 -1.53 -4.61
N THR A 45 -9.38 -1.36 -3.46
CA THR A 45 -9.06 -0.33 -2.47
C THR A 45 -7.69 -0.58 -1.83
N THR A 46 -7.42 -1.80 -1.35
CA THR A 46 -6.13 -2.20 -0.76
C THR A 46 -5.00 -2.06 -1.78
N ARG A 47 -5.21 -2.48 -3.03
CA ARG A 47 -4.21 -2.31 -4.11
C ARG A 47 -3.87 -0.84 -4.36
N ARG A 48 -4.88 0.04 -4.40
CA ARG A 48 -4.67 1.49 -4.55
C ARG A 48 -3.94 2.10 -3.36
N GLN A 49 -4.21 1.62 -2.14
CA GLN A 49 -3.52 2.08 -0.94
C GLN A 49 -2.04 1.71 -0.98
N VAL A 50 -1.72 0.45 -1.29
CA VAL A 50 -0.33 -0.02 -1.44
C VAL A 50 0.42 0.77 -2.52
N ALA A 51 -0.22 1.02 -3.67
CA ALA A 51 0.38 1.83 -4.74
C ALA A 51 0.73 3.25 -4.26
N ARG A 52 -0.17 3.90 -3.49
CA ARG A 52 0.08 5.24 -2.93
C ARG A 52 1.23 5.24 -1.93
N LEU A 53 1.37 4.19 -1.11
CA LEU A 53 2.49 4.03 -0.18
C LEU A 53 3.82 3.91 -0.93
N PHE A 54 3.87 3.11 -2.00
CA PHE A 54 5.05 3.02 -2.87
C PHE A 54 5.40 4.35 -3.53
N THR A 55 4.40 5.10 -4.04
CA THR A 55 4.64 6.43 -4.61
C THR A 55 5.23 7.38 -3.58
N ALA A 56 4.69 7.40 -2.35
CA ALA A 56 5.23 8.26 -1.29
C ALA A 56 6.67 7.88 -0.88
N LEU A 57 6.98 6.58 -0.81
CA LEU A 57 8.34 6.10 -0.58
C LEU A 57 9.29 6.55 -1.70
N ARG A 58 8.82 6.48 -2.95
CA ARG A 58 9.59 6.93 -4.11
C ARG A 58 9.80 8.45 -4.11
N GLU A 59 8.77 9.24 -3.81
CA GLU A 59 8.90 10.69 -3.68
C GLU A 59 9.95 11.08 -2.62
N LYS A 60 9.95 10.42 -1.45
CA LYS A 60 10.95 10.65 -0.39
C LYS A 60 12.37 10.23 -0.77
N THR A 61 12.52 9.20 -1.60
CA THR A 61 13.84 8.74 -2.05
C THR A 61 14.39 9.65 -3.15
N VAL A 62 13.56 10.03 -4.12
CA VAL A 62 13.93 10.96 -5.21
C VAL A 62 14.35 12.33 -4.65
N SER A 63 13.61 12.89 -3.70
CA SER A 63 13.97 14.18 -3.06
C SER A 63 15.28 14.14 -2.26
N THR A 64 15.70 12.95 -1.82
CA THR A 64 16.99 12.76 -1.13
C THR A 64 18.14 12.68 -2.14
N THR A 65 17.91 12.10 -3.32
CA THR A 65 18.92 11.97 -4.38
C THR A 65 19.14 13.24 -5.19
N GLU A 66 18.16 14.15 -5.29
CA GLU A 66 18.31 15.42 -6.01
C GLU A 66 19.08 16.50 -5.22
N ASN A 67 19.34 16.28 -3.93
CA ASN A 67 20.08 17.21 -3.05
C ASN A 67 21.55 16.80 -2.82
N LYS A 68 22.12 15.95 -3.67
CA LYS A 68 23.49 15.43 -3.51
C LYS A 68 24.34 15.67 -4.75
#